data_AF-A0A957X4B8-F1
#
_entry.id   AF-A0A957X4B8-F1
#
_cell.length_a   1.000
_cell.length_b   1.000
_cell.length_c   1.000
_cell.angle_alpha   90.00
_cell.angle_beta   90.00
_cell.angle_gamma   90.00
#
_symmetry.space_group_name_H-M   'P 1'
#
loop_
_entity.id
_entity.type
_entity.pdbx_description
1 polymer ?
#
loop_
_entity_poly.entity_id
_entity_poly.type
_entity_poly.pdbx_seq_one_letter_code
_entity_poly.pdbx_strand_id
1 'polypeptide(L)'
;MFNPYFLVTFLYIALAVLGALDAALINFDLLPFFAGLRWMRVHFITLGALTELSFGILPLLVATRNGLPRPKIRWDIWLTLNLGLLILLLGIPPINGVLITTGGTLIFTAAILLIIQLGKLRNPRTETQPSSGRKFYIAGLAYLLLGIIVGTGLWQGWSVWLQIKVPLEVHIHANNWGFMSLVFAGFFVDLYPIWAKRPLANRKAIAPIFWMMSAGALFLVLSPWFASQTFAAIGALLHTVATVWLLVIAIKPLRGDKPAWTAGMAHMLASYFWLFAPLSMARFVIFGIEGVMPAKALETTTPQALIYGWVLQVGFAVVPYLFQRYFFDEEQAPLGGTWLSFGLVNLGSIM
;
A
#
# COMPACT_ATOMS: atom_id res chain seq x y z
N MET A 1 4.27 14.16 -21.53
CA MET A 1 5.61 13.64 -21.15
C MET A 1 5.45 12.29 -20.48
N PHE A 2 6.16 11.27 -20.97
CA PHE A 2 6.13 9.90 -20.44
C PHE A 2 6.77 9.83 -19.03
N ASN A 3 6.10 9.18 -18.08
CA ASN A 3 6.63 8.93 -16.73
C ASN A 3 7.08 7.47 -16.63
N PRO A 4 8.40 7.17 -16.56
CA PRO A 4 8.92 5.80 -16.65
C PRO A 4 8.45 4.92 -15.49
N TYR A 5 8.19 5.52 -14.31
CA TYR A 5 7.59 4.81 -13.18
C TYR A 5 6.29 4.10 -13.57
N PHE A 6 5.41 4.74 -14.34
CA PHE A 6 4.11 4.15 -14.72
C PHE A 6 4.24 3.00 -15.71
N LEU A 7 5.26 3.04 -16.59
CA LEU A 7 5.56 1.91 -17.46
C LEU A 7 6.01 0.69 -16.66
N VAL A 8 6.92 0.90 -15.71
CA VAL A 8 7.42 -0.17 -14.86
C VAL A 8 6.31 -0.69 -13.92
N THR A 9 5.44 0.19 -13.43
CA THR A 9 4.21 -0.22 -12.73
C THR A 9 3.38 -1.18 -13.58
N PHE A 10 3.12 -0.83 -14.84
CA PHE A 10 2.35 -1.68 -15.76
C PHE A 10 3.04 -3.03 -16.00
N LEU A 11 4.36 -3.02 -16.20
CA LEU A 11 5.16 -4.23 -16.34
C LEU A 11 5.01 -5.15 -15.13
N TYR A 12 5.15 -4.61 -13.90
CA TYR A 12 5.00 -5.41 -12.69
C TYR A 12 3.58 -5.93 -12.48
N ILE A 13 2.55 -5.16 -12.84
CA ILE A 13 1.16 -5.63 -12.83
C ILE A 13 0.98 -6.80 -13.81
N ALA A 14 1.52 -6.68 -15.03
CA ALA A 14 1.45 -7.75 -16.02
C ALA A 14 2.17 -9.02 -15.52
N LEU A 15 3.36 -8.89 -14.94
CA LEU A 15 4.10 -10.01 -14.32
C LEU A 15 3.33 -10.64 -13.15
N ALA A 16 2.66 -9.82 -12.32
CA ALA A 16 1.84 -10.32 -11.22
C ALA A 16 0.61 -11.08 -11.71
N VAL A 17 -0.06 -10.61 -12.77
CA VAL A 17 -1.20 -11.30 -13.41
C VAL A 17 -0.75 -12.62 -14.02
N LEU A 18 0.37 -12.64 -14.73
CA LEU A 18 0.96 -13.87 -15.26
C LEU A 18 1.28 -14.87 -14.14
N GLY A 19 1.88 -14.41 -13.04
CA GLY A 19 2.14 -15.26 -11.87
C GLY A 19 0.87 -15.72 -11.13
N ALA A 20 -0.22 -14.95 -11.21
CA ALA A 20 -1.52 -15.37 -10.68
C ALA A 20 -2.18 -16.44 -11.56
N LEU A 21 -2.15 -16.26 -12.87
CA LEU A 21 -2.64 -17.22 -13.85
C LEU A 21 -1.89 -18.55 -13.73
N ASP A 22 -0.56 -18.49 -13.67
CA ASP A 22 0.28 -19.67 -13.45
C ASP A 22 -0.10 -20.43 -12.18
N ALA A 23 -0.23 -19.76 -11.04
CA ALA A 23 -0.65 -20.39 -9.79
C ALA A 23 -2.05 -21.02 -9.88
N ALA A 24 -2.98 -20.41 -10.62
CA ALA A 24 -4.29 -20.99 -10.86
C ALA A 24 -4.18 -22.27 -11.71
N LEU A 25 -3.39 -22.24 -12.79
CA LEU A 25 -3.15 -23.40 -13.65
C LEU A 25 -2.46 -24.55 -12.90
N ILE A 26 -1.52 -24.26 -11.99
CA ILE A 26 -0.93 -25.27 -11.09
C ILE A 26 -1.98 -25.88 -10.17
N ASN A 27 -2.83 -25.06 -9.54
CA ASN A 27 -3.89 -25.56 -8.65
C ASN A 27 -4.93 -26.44 -9.38
N PHE A 28 -5.05 -26.30 -10.70
CA PHE A 28 -5.87 -27.17 -11.56
C PHE A 28 -5.06 -28.33 -12.18
N ASP A 29 -3.82 -28.58 -11.74
CA ASP A 29 -2.90 -29.60 -12.28
C ASP A 29 -2.62 -29.47 -13.80
N LEU A 30 -2.77 -28.28 -14.37
CA LEU A 30 -2.58 -28.05 -15.80
C LEU A 30 -1.10 -27.84 -16.17
N LEU A 31 -0.29 -27.23 -15.29
CA LEU A 31 1.14 -26.92 -15.55
C LEU A 31 2.00 -26.87 -14.27
N PRO A 32 2.40 -28.02 -13.67
CA PRO A 32 3.07 -28.05 -12.36
C PRO A 32 4.53 -27.50 -12.32
N PHE A 33 5.09 -27.04 -13.45
CA PHE A 33 6.52 -26.73 -13.56
C PHE A 33 6.95 -25.39 -12.91
N PHE A 34 6.00 -24.51 -12.55
CA PHE A 34 6.28 -23.12 -12.11
C PHE A 34 6.05 -22.84 -10.61
N ALA A 35 6.06 -23.87 -9.76
CA ALA A 35 5.75 -23.78 -8.32
C ALA A 35 6.60 -22.76 -7.50
N GLY A 36 7.72 -22.26 -8.04
CA GLY A 36 8.60 -21.29 -7.37
C GLY A 36 8.09 -19.84 -7.29
N LEU A 37 6.98 -19.48 -7.94
CA LEU A 37 6.58 -18.08 -8.15
C LEU A 37 5.63 -17.47 -7.10
N ARG A 38 5.17 -18.25 -6.10
CA ARG A 38 4.16 -17.77 -5.14
C ARG A 38 4.61 -16.50 -4.39
N TRP A 39 5.85 -16.46 -3.92
CA TRP A 39 6.41 -15.31 -3.23
C TRP A 39 6.71 -14.14 -4.17
N MET A 40 7.11 -14.42 -5.42
CA MET A 40 7.36 -13.39 -6.42
C MET A 40 6.10 -12.62 -6.77
N ARG A 41 4.92 -13.27 -6.81
CA ARG A 41 3.64 -12.59 -7.09
C ARG A 41 3.34 -11.46 -6.11
N VAL A 42 3.48 -11.73 -4.81
CA VAL A 42 3.24 -10.70 -3.78
C VAL A 42 4.22 -9.55 -3.96
N HIS A 43 5.51 -9.85 -4.17
CA HIS A 43 6.54 -8.83 -4.38
C HIS A 43 6.36 -8.05 -5.69
N PHE A 44 5.86 -8.65 -6.77
CA PHE A 44 5.53 -7.90 -7.98
C PHE A 44 4.44 -6.86 -7.74
N ILE A 45 3.45 -7.16 -6.90
CA ILE A 45 2.40 -6.19 -6.56
C ILE A 45 2.92 -5.17 -5.56
N THR A 46 3.41 -5.62 -4.40
CA THR A 46 3.72 -4.74 -3.26
C THR A 46 5.04 -4.01 -3.42
N LEU A 47 6.10 -4.72 -3.82
CA LEU A 47 7.45 -4.17 -3.97
C LEU A 47 7.69 -3.63 -5.38
N GLY A 48 7.08 -4.20 -6.42
CA GLY A 48 7.16 -3.70 -7.79
C GLY A 48 6.14 -2.60 -8.08
N ALA A 49 4.92 -2.99 -8.42
CA ALA A 49 3.89 -2.09 -8.93
C ALA A 49 3.58 -0.93 -7.98
N LEU A 50 3.39 -1.21 -6.69
CA LEU A 50 2.99 -0.20 -5.72
C LEU A 50 4.12 0.79 -5.38
N THR A 51 5.37 0.34 -5.26
CA THR A 51 6.48 1.28 -5.03
C THR A 51 6.71 2.15 -6.27
N GLU A 52 6.73 1.56 -7.47
CA GLU A 52 6.86 2.31 -8.73
C GLU A 52 5.75 3.35 -8.87
N LEU A 53 4.50 2.94 -8.63
CA LEU A 53 3.36 3.84 -8.69
C LEU A 53 3.51 5.00 -7.69
N SER A 54 3.86 4.66 -6.44
CA SER A 54 4.05 5.64 -5.36
C SER A 54 5.19 6.61 -5.69
N PHE A 55 6.34 6.13 -6.12
CA PHE A 55 7.50 6.96 -6.45
C PHE A 55 7.21 7.88 -7.65
N GLY A 56 6.46 7.39 -8.62
CA GLY A 56 6.03 8.18 -9.77
C GLY A 56 5.00 9.25 -9.45
N ILE A 57 4.04 8.97 -8.55
CA ILE A 57 2.87 9.84 -8.33
C ILE A 57 3.05 10.82 -7.16
N LEU A 58 3.78 10.44 -6.11
CA LEU A 58 3.88 11.22 -4.88
C LEU A 58 4.46 12.62 -5.09
N PRO A 59 5.56 12.81 -5.85
CA PRO A 59 6.08 14.15 -6.15
C PRO A 59 5.07 15.01 -6.93
N LEU A 60 4.31 14.39 -7.84
CA LEU A 60 3.30 15.07 -8.66
C LEU A 60 2.14 15.59 -7.79
N LEU A 61 1.61 14.73 -6.91
CA LEU A 61 0.53 15.11 -6.00
C LEU A 61 0.95 16.20 -5.02
N VAL A 62 2.14 16.05 -4.42
CA VAL A 62 2.66 17.04 -3.47
C VAL A 62 2.92 18.37 -4.15
N ALA A 63 3.52 18.39 -5.34
CA ALA A 63 3.72 19.62 -6.09
C ALA A 63 2.40 20.31 -6.44
N THR A 64 1.44 19.56 -7.00
CA THR A 64 0.11 20.07 -7.36
C THR A 64 -0.60 20.67 -6.15
N ARG A 65 -0.56 19.98 -5.00
CA ARG A 65 -1.20 20.44 -3.75
C ARG A 65 -0.56 21.69 -3.16
N ASN A 66 0.70 21.97 -3.47
CA ASN A 66 1.40 23.17 -3.03
C ASN A 66 1.43 24.27 -4.12
N GLY A 67 0.69 24.09 -5.22
CA GLY A 67 0.67 25.05 -6.35
C GLY A 67 2.05 25.21 -7.00
N LEU A 68 2.88 24.17 -6.94
CA LEU A 68 4.21 24.14 -7.54
C LEU A 68 4.13 23.58 -8.98
N PRO A 69 5.04 23.98 -9.88
CA PRO A 69 5.13 23.38 -11.20
C PRO A 69 5.41 21.88 -11.09
N ARG A 70 4.99 21.13 -12.12
CA ARG A 70 5.22 19.69 -12.21
C ARG A 70 6.73 19.39 -12.04
N PRO A 71 7.13 18.59 -11.04
CA PRO A 71 8.53 18.29 -10.82
C PRO A 71 9.09 17.47 -11.99
N LYS A 72 10.34 17.77 -12.37
CA LYS A 72 11.09 16.94 -13.32
C LYS A 72 11.30 15.54 -12.74
N ILE A 73 11.38 14.55 -13.62
CA ILE A 73 11.73 13.18 -13.24
C ILE A 73 13.14 13.18 -12.62
N ARG A 74 13.24 12.57 -11.43
CA ARG A 74 14.50 12.32 -10.74
C ARG A 74 15.02 10.95 -11.18
N TRP A 75 15.82 10.96 -12.25
CA TRP A 75 16.40 9.75 -12.83
C TRP A 75 17.32 9.01 -11.87
N ASP A 76 17.98 9.74 -10.98
CA ASP A 76 18.77 9.18 -9.88
C ASP A 76 17.91 8.30 -8.97
N ILE A 77 16.72 8.77 -8.57
CA ILE A 77 15.78 7.98 -7.76
C ILE A 77 15.26 6.79 -8.55
N TRP A 78 14.86 7.00 -9.81
CA TRP A 78 14.26 5.96 -10.65
C TRP A 78 15.24 4.81 -10.93
N LEU A 79 16.48 5.13 -11.33
CA LEU A 79 17.53 4.16 -11.58
C LEU A 79 17.90 3.39 -10.30
N THR A 80 18.04 4.10 -9.18
CA THR A 80 18.38 3.47 -7.89
C THR A 80 17.29 2.49 -7.46
N LEU A 81 16.01 2.88 -7.59
CA LEU A 81 14.89 1.98 -7.30
C LEU A 81 14.93 0.75 -8.21
N ASN A 82 14.96 0.95 -9.52
CA ASN A 82 14.82 -0.13 -10.50
C ASN A 82 16.00 -1.11 -10.47
N LEU A 83 17.23 -0.62 -10.33
CA LEU A 83 18.40 -1.49 -10.13
C LEU A 83 18.28 -2.25 -8.81
N GLY A 84 17.81 -1.59 -7.74
CA GLY A 84 17.57 -2.23 -6.46
C GLY A 84 16.53 -3.36 -6.54
N LEU A 85 15.39 -3.11 -7.18
CA LEU A 85 14.33 -4.09 -7.40
C LEU A 85 14.83 -5.28 -8.24
N LEU A 86 15.55 -5.02 -9.34
CA LEU A 86 16.12 -6.06 -10.20
C LEU A 86 17.11 -6.95 -9.42
N ILE A 87 18.07 -6.34 -8.72
CA ILE A 87 19.07 -7.08 -7.94
C ILE A 87 18.40 -7.90 -6.85
N LEU A 88 17.39 -7.35 -6.17
CA LEU A 88 16.64 -8.05 -5.13
C LEU A 88 15.86 -9.24 -5.70
N LEU A 89 15.23 -9.09 -6.87
CA LEU A 89 14.55 -10.19 -7.57
C LEU A 89 15.50 -11.32 -8.00
N LEU A 90 16.75 -10.99 -8.31
CA LEU A 90 17.81 -11.98 -8.59
C LEU A 90 18.36 -12.61 -7.30
N GLY A 91 18.37 -11.87 -6.20
CA GLY A 91 18.94 -12.30 -4.92
C GLY A 91 18.02 -13.18 -4.08
N ILE A 92 16.70 -12.93 -4.09
CA ILE A 92 15.72 -13.66 -3.27
C ILE A 92 15.65 -15.15 -3.60
N PRO A 93 15.47 -15.59 -4.88
CA PRO A 93 15.31 -17.01 -5.18
C PRO A 93 16.47 -17.90 -4.70
N PRO A 94 17.76 -17.52 -4.90
CA PRO A 94 18.88 -18.29 -4.37
C PRO A 94 19.24 -17.94 -2.91
N ILE A 95 18.53 -17.02 -2.25
CA ILE A 95 18.87 -16.49 -0.92
C ILE A 95 20.33 -15.97 -0.89
N ASN A 96 20.70 -15.21 -1.92
CA ASN A 96 22.05 -14.65 -2.02
C ASN A 96 22.14 -13.36 -1.18
N GLY A 97 22.78 -13.45 -0.02
CA GLY A 97 22.89 -12.34 0.93
C GLY A 97 23.52 -11.07 0.35
N VAL A 98 24.52 -11.18 -0.52
CA VAL A 98 25.18 -10.02 -1.14
C VAL A 98 24.20 -9.29 -2.06
N LEU A 99 23.49 -10.03 -2.91
CA LEU A 99 22.48 -9.45 -3.81
C LEU A 99 21.31 -8.86 -3.00
N ILE A 100 20.81 -9.56 -1.98
CA ILE A 100 19.73 -9.04 -1.13
C ILE A 100 20.14 -7.75 -0.42
N THR A 101 21.33 -7.70 0.19
CA THR A 101 21.85 -6.47 0.83
C THR A 101 22.02 -5.35 -0.18
N THR A 102 22.59 -5.63 -1.34
CA THR A 102 22.82 -4.62 -2.38
C THR A 102 21.49 -4.06 -2.90
N GLY A 103 20.56 -4.93 -3.28
CA GLY A 103 19.23 -4.54 -3.75
C GLY A 103 18.45 -3.75 -2.69
N GLY A 104 18.42 -4.24 -1.45
CA GLY A 104 17.79 -3.57 -0.32
C GLY A 104 18.38 -2.19 -0.03
N THR A 105 19.71 -2.05 -0.07
CA THR A 105 20.40 -0.76 0.14
C THR A 105 20.04 0.25 -0.93
N LEU A 106 19.93 -0.17 -2.19
CA LEU A 106 19.54 0.70 -3.29
C LEU A 106 18.09 1.17 -3.12
N ILE A 107 17.14 0.25 -2.86
CA ILE A 107 15.73 0.62 -2.65
C ILE A 107 15.60 1.56 -1.44
N PHE A 108 16.34 1.29 -0.35
CA PHE A 108 16.39 2.13 0.85
C PHE A 108 16.87 3.55 0.51
N THR A 109 17.94 3.65 -0.27
CA THR A 109 18.50 4.92 -0.74
C THR A 109 17.49 5.68 -1.61
N ALA A 110 16.82 5.00 -2.55
CA ALA A 110 15.80 5.61 -3.39
C ALA A 110 14.63 6.16 -2.54
N ALA A 111 14.17 5.41 -1.53
CA ALA A 111 13.13 5.84 -0.61
C ALA A 111 13.56 7.07 0.23
N ILE A 112 14.80 7.13 0.71
CA ILE A 112 15.35 8.33 1.39
C ILE A 112 15.35 9.53 0.45
N LEU A 113 15.85 9.36 -0.78
CA LEU A 113 15.90 10.45 -1.76
C LEU A 113 14.50 10.97 -2.08
N LEU A 114 13.51 10.08 -2.17
CA LEU A 114 12.12 10.45 -2.34
C LEU A 114 11.57 11.22 -1.12
N ILE A 115 11.81 10.74 0.11
CA ILE A 115 11.41 11.45 1.34
C ILE A 115 12.00 12.87 1.34
N ILE A 116 13.28 13.02 1.01
CA ILE A 116 13.96 14.32 0.92
C ILE A 116 13.30 15.18 -0.17
N GLN A 117 13.00 14.62 -1.35
CA GLN A 117 12.33 15.34 -2.43
C GLN A 117 10.95 15.84 -1.98
N LEU A 118 10.10 14.98 -1.40
CA LEU A 118 8.79 15.38 -0.88
C LEU A 118 8.92 16.43 0.21
N GLY A 119 9.93 16.31 1.07
CA GLY A 119 10.26 17.27 2.10
C GLY A 119 10.59 18.66 1.57
N LYS A 120 11.26 18.74 0.40
CA LYS A 120 11.62 19.99 -0.29
C LYS A 120 10.48 20.60 -1.10
N LEU A 121 9.46 19.82 -1.49
CA LEU A 121 8.26 20.32 -2.18
C LEU A 121 7.32 21.01 -1.17
N ARG A 122 7.70 22.22 -0.75
CA ARG A 122 6.90 23.11 0.09
C ARG A 122 6.77 24.47 -0.59
N ASN A 123 5.63 25.12 -0.40
CA ASN A 123 5.44 26.49 -0.82
C ASN A 123 5.13 27.35 0.43
N PRO A 124 6.02 28.29 0.81
CA PRO A 124 5.86 29.14 1.99
C PRO A 124 4.54 29.91 2.01
N ARG A 125 4.00 30.26 0.83
CA ARG A 125 2.73 31.00 0.71
C ARG A 125 1.51 30.14 1.02
N THR A 126 1.62 28.82 0.90
CA THR A 126 0.55 27.86 1.23
C THR A 126 0.80 27.14 2.55
N GLU A 127 1.85 27.47 3.31
CA GLU A 127 2.15 26.81 4.60
C GLU A 127 1.04 26.99 5.65
N THR A 128 0.21 28.04 5.51
CA THR A 128 -0.97 28.26 6.35
C THR A 128 -2.10 27.25 6.08
N GLN A 129 -2.06 26.53 4.96
CA GLN A 129 -2.94 25.39 4.68
C GLN A 129 -2.11 24.12 4.52
N PRO A 130 -2.06 23.24 5.55
CA PRO A 130 -1.25 22.04 5.47
C PRO A 130 -1.70 21.16 4.29
N SER A 131 -0.77 20.86 3.37
CA SER A 131 -0.92 19.75 2.42
C SER A 131 -1.25 18.49 3.23
N SER A 132 -2.48 18.05 3.12
CA SER A 132 -3.07 17.07 4.02
C SER A 132 -2.51 15.66 3.79
N GLY A 133 -2.23 15.27 2.54
CA GLY A 133 -1.65 13.97 2.22
C GLY A 133 -0.14 13.85 2.42
N ARG A 134 0.65 14.93 2.28
CA ARG A 134 2.13 14.84 2.31
C ARG A 134 2.70 14.16 3.55
N LYS A 135 2.12 14.44 4.73
CA LYS A 135 2.57 13.83 5.99
C LYS A 135 2.37 12.32 5.99
N PHE A 136 1.24 11.85 5.45
CA PHE A 136 0.98 10.42 5.29
C PHE A 136 2.00 9.76 4.37
N TYR A 137 2.35 10.41 3.25
CA TYR A 137 3.34 9.88 2.30
C TYR A 137 4.72 9.72 2.93
N ILE A 138 5.19 10.74 3.64
CA ILE A 138 6.50 10.70 4.31
C ILE A 138 6.50 9.64 5.41
N ALA A 139 5.45 9.58 6.24
CA ALA A 139 5.33 8.57 7.28
C ALA A 139 5.27 7.15 6.68
N GLY A 140 4.48 6.95 5.62
CA GLY A 140 4.42 5.69 4.90
C GLY A 140 5.78 5.26 4.34
N LEU A 141 6.52 6.18 3.71
CA LEU A 141 7.88 5.89 3.24
C LEU A 141 8.85 5.59 4.39
N ALA A 142 8.68 6.20 5.57
CA ALA A 142 9.48 5.85 6.75
C ALA A 142 9.20 4.41 7.22
N TYR A 143 7.94 3.97 7.16
CA TYR A 143 7.61 2.55 7.39
C TYR A 143 8.15 1.62 6.30
N LEU A 144 8.20 2.06 5.04
CA LEU A 144 8.86 1.32 3.98
C LEU A 144 10.35 1.13 4.28
N LEU A 145 11.05 2.16 4.77
CA LEU A 145 12.46 2.04 5.19
C LEU A 145 12.62 0.96 6.27
N LEU A 146 11.73 0.94 7.27
CA LEU A 146 11.73 -0.11 8.29
C LEU A 146 11.45 -1.50 7.70
N GLY A 147 10.47 -1.59 6.80
CA GLY A 147 10.16 -2.81 6.06
C GLY A 147 11.35 -3.33 5.27
N ILE A 148 12.12 -2.45 4.60
CA ILE A 148 13.34 -2.81 3.86
C ILE A 148 14.42 -3.33 4.80
N ILE A 149 14.66 -2.69 5.96
CA ILE A 149 15.63 -3.15 6.95
C ILE A 149 15.28 -4.57 7.41
N VAL A 150 14.05 -4.76 7.87
CA VAL A 150 13.62 -6.06 8.40
C VAL A 150 13.60 -7.11 7.31
N GLY A 151 13.10 -6.77 6.12
CA GLY A 151 13.03 -7.67 4.96
C GLY A 151 14.41 -8.12 4.49
N THR A 152 15.37 -7.20 4.36
CA THR A 152 16.76 -7.51 4.01
C THR A 152 17.41 -8.41 5.07
N GLY A 153 17.09 -8.17 6.35
CA GLY A 153 17.61 -8.91 7.49
C GLY A 153 17.02 -10.30 7.71
N LEU A 154 15.89 -10.65 7.07
CA LEU A 154 15.20 -11.94 7.24
C LEU A 154 16.14 -13.14 7.02
N TRP A 155 17.04 -13.03 6.04
CA TRP A 155 17.96 -14.10 5.66
C TRP A 155 19.40 -13.87 6.13
N GLN A 156 19.63 -12.87 6.97
CA GLN A 156 20.98 -12.45 7.40
C GLN A 156 21.19 -12.54 8.92
N GLY A 157 20.23 -13.09 9.65
CA GLY A 157 20.31 -13.24 11.11
C GLY A 157 20.17 -11.91 11.87
N TRP A 158 19.75 -10.82 11.21
CA TRP A 158 19.58 -9.51 11.88
C TRP A 158 18.52 -9.55 12.97
N SER A 159 17.56 -10.46 12.90
CA SER A 159 16.55 -10.66 13.94
C SER A 159 17.16 -10.96 15.30
N VAL A 160 18.29 -11.66 15.36
CA VAL A 160 19.01 -11.93 16.62
C VAL A 160 19.59 -10.65 17.18
N TRP A 161 20.29 -9.87 16.36
CA TRP A 161 20.91 -8.61 16.77
C TRP A 161 19.89 -7.53 17.16
N LEU A 162 18.79 -7.45 16.41
CA LEU A 162 17.70 -6.49 16.62
C LEU A 162 16.64 -6.98 17.61
N GLN A 163 16.82 -8.19 18.17
CA GLN A 163 15.90 -8.83 19.12
C GLN A 163 14.45 -8.93 18.60
N ILE A 164 14.30 -9.18 17.30
CA ILE A 164 13.00 -9.31 16.65
C ILE A 164 12.48 -10.74 16.85
N LYS A 165 11.34 -10.89 17.54
CA LYS A 165 10.76 -12.22 17.82
C LYS A 165 10.15 -12.88 16.58
N VAL A 166 9.38 -12.14 15.78
CA VAL A 166 8.71 -12.66 14.59
C VAL A 166 8.99 -11.75 13.39
N PRO A 167 10.18 -11.84 12.76
CA PRO A 167 10.65 -10.84 11.80
C PRO A 167 9.83 -10.79 10.50
N LEU A 168 9.28 -11.92 10.05
CA LEU A 168 8.40 -11.94 8.88
C LEU A 168 7.15 -11.08 9.11
N GLU A 169 6.50 -11.24 10.27
CA GLU A 169 5.31 -10.46 10.63
C GLU A 169 5.63 -8.98 10.84
N VAL A 170 6.77 -8.64 11.43
CA VAL A 170 7.25 -7.25 11.51
C VAL A 170 7.37 -6.62 10.13
N HIS A 171 7.97 -7.34 9.17
CA HIS A 171 8.12 -6.87 7.80
C HIS A 171 6.75 -6.66 7.12
N ILE A 172 5.84 -7.62 7.24
CA ILE A 172 4.48 -7.53 6.70
C ILE A 172 3.73 -6.35 7.31
N HIS A 173 3.82 -6.14 8.62
CA HIS A 173 3.14 -5.05 9.31
C HIS A 173 3.69 -3.68 8.92
N ALA A 174 5.01 -3.55 8.79
CA ALA A 174 5.65 -2.31 8.36
C ALA A 174 5.20 -1.93 6.94
N ASN A 175 5.12 -2.90 6.04
CA ASN A 175 4.68 -2.64 4.68
C ASN A 175 3.17 -2.38 4.59
N ASN A 176 2.33 -3.27 5.13
CA ASN A 176 0.88 -3.16 4.96
C ASN A 176 0.28 -2.04 5.82
N TRP A 177 0.42 -2.15 7.14
CA TRP A 177 -0.18 -1.20 8.08
C TRP A 177 0.58 0.12 8.13
N GLY A 178 1.89 0.11 7.91
CA GLY A 178 2.70 1.31 7.81
C GLY A 178 2.65 1.95 6.43
N PHE A 179 3.46 1.44 5.51
CA PHE A 179 3.69 2.05 4.19
C PHE A 179 2.41 2.19 3.37
N MET A 180 1.75 1.08 3.05
CA MET A 180 0.63 1.04 2.11
C MET A 180 -0.59 1.78 2.66
N SER A 181 -0.94 1.53 3.93
CA SER A 181 -2.12 2.17 4.53
C SER A 181 -1.98 3.68 4.64
N LEU A 182 -0.79 4.18 5.02
CA LEU A 182 -0.57 5.61 5.11
C LEU A 182 -0.51 6.23 3.72
N VAL A 183 0.20 5.64 2.75
CA VAL A 183 0.23 6.17 1.38
C VAL A 183 -1.19 6.24 0.79
N PHE A 184 -2.00 5.19 0.94
CA PHE A 184 -3.37 5.18 0.46
C PHE A 184 -4.26 6.18 1.20
N ALA A 185 -4.14 6.32 2.52
CA ALA A 185 -4.86 7.36 3.26
C ALA A 185 -4.47 8.77 2.78
N GLY A 186 -3.19 9.00 2.49
CA GLY A 186 -2.73 10.24 1.86
C GLY A 186 -3.35 10.47 0.49
N PHE A 187 -3.37 9.45 -0.37
CA PHE A 187 -4.01 9.51 -1.69
C PHE A 187 -5.50 9.82 -1.57
N PHE A 188 -6.18 9.13 -0.65
CA PHE A 188 -7.59 9.36 -0.39
C PHE A 188 -7.82 10.81 0.03
N VAL A 189 -7.06 11.30 1.00
CA VAL A 189 -7.17 12.67 1.51
C VAL A 189 -6.92 13.71 0.41
N ASP A 190 -5.88 13.53 -0.42
CA ASP A 190 -5.55 14.48 -1.47
C ASP A 190 -6.51 14.36 -2.66
N LEU A 191 -6.82 13.16 -3.15
CA LEU A 191 -7.63 12.98 -4.35
C LEU A 191 -9.12 13.14 -4.08
N TYR A 192 -9.57 13.01 -2.83
CA TYR A 192 -11.00 13.00 -2.53
C TYR A 192 -11.76 14.22 -3.02
N PRO A 193 -11.28 15.45 -2.78
CA PRO A 193 -11.97 16.64 -3.28
C PRO A 193 -12.09 16.70 -4.81
N ILE A 194 -11.18 16.04 -5.53
CA ILE A 194 -11.17 16.02 -7.00
C ILE A 194 -12.26 15.06 -7.50
N TRP A 195 -12.23 13.80 -7.07
CA TRP A 195 -13.12 12.77 -7.61
C TRP A 195 -14.59 12.93 -7.17
N ALA A 196 -14.84 13.57 -6.03
CA ALA A 196 -16.16 13.67 -5.37
C ALA A 196 -16.72 15.06 -5.57
N LYS A 197 -15.92 15.96 -6.17
CA LYS A 197 -16.22 17.36 -6.45
C LYS A 197 -16.73 18.11 -5.20
N ARG A 198 -16.27 17.69 -4.01
CA ARG A 198 -16.67 18.24 -2.70
C ARG A 198 -15.62 17.94 -1.63
N PRO A 199 -15.48 18.78 -0.59
CA PRO A 199 -14.56 18.50 0.51
C PRO A 199 -14.99 17.31 1.37
N LEU A 200 -14.04 16.71 2.09
CA LEU A 200 -14.34 15.84 3.24
C LEU A 200 -15.15 16.62 4.30
N ALA A 201 -16.05 15.94 5.01
CA ALA A 201 -16.99 16.58 5.94
C ALA A 201 -16.32 17.37 7.08
N ASN A 202 -15.14 16.93 7.54
CA ASN A 202 -14.37 17.62 8.57
C ASN A 202 -12.87 17.55 8.27
N ARG A 203 -12.32 18.62 7.67
CA ARG A 203 -10.88 18.70 7.36
C ARG A 203 -9.98 18.70 8.61
N LYS A 204 -10.47 19.20 9.75
CA LYS A 204 -9.70 19.22 11.00
C LYS A 204 -9.48 17.82 11.56
N ALA A 205 -10.30 16.83 11.18
CA ALA A 205 -10.14 15.43 11.58
C ALA A 205 -8.95 14.74 10.91
N ILE A 206 -8.39 15.29 9.82
CA ILE A 206 -7.29 14.64 9.09
C ILE A 206 -6.03 14.52 9.96
N ALA A 207 -5.72 15.53 10.77
CA ALA A 207 -4.55 15.50 11.65
C ALA A 207 -4.62 14.43 12.75
N PRO A 208 -5.71 14.30 13.54
CA PRO A 208 -5.82 13.20 14.50
C PRO A 208 -5.88 11.84 13.80
N ILE A 209 -6.56 11.70 12.66
CA ILE A 209 -6.55 10.46 11.85
C ILE A 209 -5.12 10.07 11.47
N PHE A 210 -4.32 11.02 10.97
CA PHE A 210 -2.91 10.79 10.65
C PHE A 210 -2.13 10.22 11.83
N TRP A 211 -2.23 10.86 12.99
CA TRP A 211 -1.50 10.43 14.19
C TRP A 211 -1.96 9.07 14.71
N MET A 212 -3.27 8.83 14.72
CA MET A 212 -3.83 7.55 15.14
C MET A 212 -3.44 6.42 14.18
N MET A 213 -3.48 6.63 12.86
CA MET A 213 -3.00 5.63 11.89
C MET A 213 -1.52 5.38 12.04
N SER A 214 -0.71 6.44 12.16
CA SER A 214 0.75 6.33 12.28
C SER A 214 1.17 5.63 13.57
N ALA A 215 0.59 6.00 14.71
CA ALA A 215 0.86 5.34 15.99
C ALA A 215 0.29 3.91 16.01
N GLY A 216 -0.89 3.71 15.45
CA GLY A 216 -1.51 2.38 15.30
C GLY A 216 -0.62 1.43 14.51
N ALA A 217 -0.10 1.89 13.37
CA ALA A 217 0.87 1.14 12.57
C ALA A 217 2.15 0.82 13.36
N LEU A 218 2.65 1.76 14.17
CA LEU A 218 3.84 1.53 15.01
C LEU A 218 3.59 0.39 15.99
N PHE A 219 2.51 0.45 16.75
CA PHE A 219 2.17 -0.60 17.71
C PHE A 219 1.91 -1.95 17.04
N LEU A 220 1.29 -1.96 15.85
CA LEU A 220 1.16 -3.17 15.06
C LEU A 220 2.53 -3.73 14.66
N VAL A 221 3.50 -2.91 14.28
CA VAL A 221 4.88 -3.35 13.97
C VAL A 221 5.61 -3.84 15.23
N LEU A 222 5.47 -3.15 16.36
CA LEU A 222 6.11 -3.51 17.63
C LEU A 222 5.53 -4.79 18.24
N SER A 223 4.29 -5.16 17.89
CA SER A 223 3.66 -6.37 18.39
C SER A 223 4.44 -7.65 18.05
N PRO A 224 4.65 -8.04 16.77
CA PRO A 224 5.48 -9.19 16.42
C PRO A 224 6.96 -8.96 16.72
N TRP A 225 7.40 -7.70 16.88
CA TRP A 225 8.76 -7.40 17.32
C TRP A 225 9.02 -7.95 18.72
N PHE A 226 8.10 -7.69 19.65
CA PHE A 226 8.20 -8.05 21.07
C PHE A 226 7.33 -9.25 21.47
N ALA A 227 6.65 -9.89 20.52
CA ALA A 227 5.60 -10.89 20.77
C ALA A 227 4.51 -10.38 21.77
N SER A 228 4.11 -9.11 21.64
CA SER A 228 3.19 -8.44 22.56
C SER A 228 1.77 -8.34 22.02
N GLN A 229 0.83 -9.02 22.67
CA GLN A 229 -0.61 -8.91 22.38
C GLN A 229 -1.18 -7.53 22.75
N THR A 230 -0.62 -6.87 23.78
CA THR A 230 -1.03 -5.51 24.17
C THR A 230 -0.74 -4.51 23.06
N PHE A 231 0.45 -4.58 22.44
CA PHE A 231 0.77 -3.75 21.28
C PHE A 231 -0.13 -4.09 20.08
N ALA A 232 -0.47 -5.36 19.85
CA ALA A 232 -1.42 -5.72 18.80
C ALA A 232 -2.78 -5.06 19.04
N ALA A 233 -3.33 -5.16 20.26
CA ALA A 233 -4.63 -4.63 20.61
C ALA A 233 -4.70 -3.10 20.50
N ILE A 234 -3.70 -2.39 21.04
CA ILE A 234 -3.63 -0.92 20.95
C ILE A 234 -3.46 -0.49 19.50
N GLY A 235 -2.55 -1.14 18.76
CA GLY A 235 -2.28 -0.82 17.37
C GLY A 235 -3.50 -1.02 16.48
N ALA A 236 -4.15 -2.17 16.62
CA ALA A 236 -5.39 -2.51 15.93
C ALA A 236 -6.50 -1.49 16.26
N LEU A 237 -6.71 -1.16 17.53
CA LEU A 237 -7.73 -0.19 17.94
C LEU A 237 -7.49 1.19 17.31
N LEU A 238 -6.29 1.74 17.45
CA LEU A 238 -5.95 3.07 16.92
C LEU A 238 -6.11 3.13 15.40
N HIS A 239 -5.57 2.13 14.70
CA HIS A 239 -5.62 2.07 13.24
C HIS A 239 -7.05 1.89 12.71
N THR A 240 -7.83 1.02 13.37
CA THR A 240 -9.26 0.78 13.04
C THR A 240 -10.08 2.04 13.25
N VAL A 241 -9.98 2.68 14.42
CA VAL A 241 -10.74 3.89 14.72
C VAL A 241 -10.40 5.00 13.74
N ALA A 242 -9.13 5.18 13.39
CA ALA A 242 -8.71 6.17 12.42
C ALA A 242 -9.27 5.88 11.01
N THR A 243 -9.27 4.61 10.60
CA THR A 243 -9.84 4.16 9.32
C THR A 243 -11.35 4.39 9.26
N VAL A 244 -12.09 3.99 10.31
CA VAL A 244 -13.53 4.26 10.42
C VAL A 244 -13.80 5.76 10.38
N TRP A 245 -13.01 6.57 11.10
CA TRP A 245 -13.17 8.01 11.11
C TRP A 245 -12.94 8.63 9.73
N LEU A 246 -11.91 8.18 8.99
CA LEU A 246 -11.66 8.58 7.60
C LEU A 246 -12.86 8.25 6.71
N LEU A 247 -13.40 7.03 6.81
CA LEU A 247 -14.59 6.61 6.06
C LEU A 247 -15.82 7.45 6.42
N VAL A 248 -16.06 7.74 7.69
CA VAL A 248 -17.20 8.56 8.13
C VAL A 248 -17.15 9.96 7.51
N ILE A 249 -15.98 10.63 7.55
CA ILE A 249 -15.85 11.98 6.98
C ILE A 249 -15.89 11.98 5.45
N ALA A 250 -15.62 10.84 4.81
CA ALA A 250 -15.71 10.65 3.36
C ALA A 250 -17.13 10.29 2.89
N ILE A 251 -17.86 9.46 3.63
CA ILE A 251 -19.20 9.01 3.26
C ILE A 251 -20.25 10.09 3.57
N LYS A 252 -20.08 10.84 4.66
CA LYS A 252 -21.08 11.84 5.10
C LYS A 252 -21.44 12.85 3.99
N PRO A 253 -20.50 13.42 3.21
CA PRO A 253 -20.82 14.33 2.11
C PRO A 253 -21.50 13.68 0.89
N LEU A 254 -21.52 12.35 0.80
CA LEU A 254 -22.10 11.58 -0.32
C LEU A 254 -23.52 11.08 -0.02
N ARG A 255 -23.99 11.23 1.22
CA ARG A 255 -25.32 10.77 1.62
C ARG A 255 -26.41 11.54 0.86
N GLY A 256 -27.33 10.79 0.25
CA GLY A 256 -28.45 11.36 -0.53
C GLY A 256 -28.10 11.72 -1.98
N ASP A 257 -26.83 11.65 -2.38
CA ASP A 257 -26.38 12.01 -3.73
C ASP A 257 -26.09 10.76 -4.56
N LYS A 258 -27.14 10.17 -5.16
CA LYS A 258 -27.02 8.94 -5.97
C LYS A 258 -25.97 9.04 -7.09
N PRO A 259 -25.89 10.14 -7.88
CA PRO A 259 -24.86 10.32 -8.90
C PRO A 259 -23.41 10.22 -8.39
N ALA A 260 -23.15 10.56 -7.12
CA ALA A 260 -21.81 10.49 -6.56
C ALA A 260 -21.33 9.06 -6.26
N TRP A 261 -22.23 8.08 -6.23
CA TRP A 261 -21.93 6.66 -5.99
C TRP A 261 -21.58 5.93 -7.30
N THR A 262 -20.41 6.23 -7.84
CA THR A 262 -19.86 5.51 -8.99
C THR A 262 -19.22 4.19 -8.57
N ALA A 263 -19.02 3.27 -9.52
CA ALA A 263 -18.30 2.02 -9.26
C ALA A 263 -16.89 2.27 -8.68
N GLY A 264 -16.19 3.28 -9.18
CA GLY A 264 -14.88 3.67 -8.65
C GLY A 264 -14.93 4.17 -7.21
N MET A 265 -15.94 4.97 -6.85
CA MET A 265 -16.16 5.37 -5.45
C MET A 265 -16.44 4.15 -4.56
N ALA A 266 -17.24 3.20 -5.07
CA ALA A 266 -17.52 1.96 -4.36
C ALA A 266 -16.25 1.13 -4.13
N HIS A 267 -15.41 0.93 -5.16
CA HIS A 267 -14.09 0.28 -5.03
C HIS A 267 -13.24 0.97 -3.96
N MET A 268 -13.14 2.31 -4.00
CA MET A 268 -12.33 3.04 -3.03
C MET A 268 -12.85 2.86 -1.61
N LEU A 269 -14.14 3.00 -1.36
CA LEU A 269 -14.70 2.86 -0.01
C LEU A 269 -14.65 1.40 0.47
N ALA A 270 -15.04 0.44 -0.36
CA ALA A 270 -15.03 -0.99 -0.03
C ALA A 270 -13.61 -1.51 0.24
N SER A 271 -12.59 -0.98 -0.44
CA SER A 271 -11.20 -1.35 -0.18
C SER A 271 -10.79 -1.14 1.28
N TYR A 272 -11.25 -0.06 1.93
CA TYR A 272 -10.98 0.19 3.35
C TYR A 272 -11.84 -0.68 4.27
N PHE A 273 -13.01 -1.16 3.83
CA PHE A 273 -13.76 -2.16 4.59
C PHE A 273 -13.02 -3.49 4.63
N TRP A 274 -12.28 -3.86 3.58
CA TRP A 274 -11.45 -5.07 3.56
C TRP A 274 -10.28 -5.03 4.57
N LEU A 275 -9.85 -3.86 5.03
CA LEU A 275 -8.91 -3.75 6.14
C LEU A 275 -9.48 -4.31 7.46
N PHE A 276 -10.81 -4.39 7.60
CA PHE A 276 -11.45 -5.00 8.76
C PHE A 276 -11.51 -6.53 8.70
N ALA A 277 -11.27 -7.15 7.53
CA ALA A 277 -11.30 -8.60 7.41
C ALA A 277 -10.21 -9.27 8.27
N PRO A 278 -8.92 -8.86 8.23
CA PRO A 278 -7.93 -9.40 9.16
C PRO A 278 -8.28 -9.18 10.63
N LEU A 279 -8.87 -8.03 10.97
CA LEU A 279 -9.26 -7.70 12.34
C LEU A 279 -10.39 -8.59 12.86
N SER A 280 -11.38 -8.90 12.02
CA SER A 280 -12.47 -9.82 12.37
C SER A 280 -11.96 -11.26 12.52
N MET A 281 -10.85 -11.59 11.86
CA MET A 281 -10.18 -12.89 11.99
C MET A 281 -9.22 -12.96 13.18
N ALA A 282 -8.59 -11.85 13.56
CA ALA A 282 -7.60 -11.78 14.65
C ALA A 282 -8.13 -12.32 15.98
N ARG A 283 -9.44 -12.14 16.27
CA ARG A 283 -10.06 -12.69 17.49
C ARG A 283 -10.00 -14.23 17.57
N PHE A 284 -10.11 -14.94 16.44
CA PHE A 284 -10.05 -16.40 16.44
C PHE A 284 -8.65 -16.90 16.77
N VAL A 285 -7.63 -16.17 16.30
CA VAL A 285 -6.21 -16.41 16.63
C VAL A 285 -5.92 -16.05 18.09
N ILE A 286 -6.34 -14.87 18.54
CA ILE A 286 -6.07 -14.36 19.89
C ILE A 286 -6.74 -15.22 20.97
N PHE A 287 -7.96 -15.70 20.73
CA PHE A 287 -8.70 -16.54 21.68
C PHE A 287 -8.47 -18.05 21.48
N GLY A 288 -7.54 -18.44 20.60
CA GLY A 288 -7.20 -19.85 20.39
C GLY A 288 -8.39 -20.71 19.96
N ILE A 289 -9.33 -20.15 19.21
CA ILE A 289 -10.53 -20.86 18.74
C ILE A 289 -10.19 -21.66 17.47
N GLU A 290 -9.18 -22.52 17.59
CA GLU A 290 -8.62 -23.31 16.48
C GLU A 290 -9.61 -24.35 15.93
N GLY A 291 -10.63 -24.70 16.72
CA GLY A 291 -11.70 -25.63 16.31
C GLY A 291 -12.66 -25.09 15.25
N VAL A 292 -12.67 -23.77 14.99
CA VAL A 292 -13.57 -23.13 13.99
C VAL A 292 -12.80 -22.70 12.73
N MET A 293 -11.57 -22.21 12.90
CA MET A 293 -10.63 -21.96 11.79
C MET A 293 -9.19 -22.28 12.23
N PRO A 294 -8.50 -23.20 11.55
CA PRO A 294 -7.09 -23.45 11.83
C PRO A 294 -6.23 -22.20 11.60
N ALA A 295 -5.35 -21.86 12.54
CA ALA A 295 -4.44 -20.71 12.42
C ALA A 295 -3.64 -20.71 11.11
N LYS A 296 -3.20 -21.91 10.67
CA LYS A 296 -2.49 -22.10 9.40
C LYS A 296 -3.33 -21.76 8.16
N ALA A 297 -4.65 -21.97 8.20
CA ALA A 297 -5.55 -21.56 7.11
C ALA A 297 -5.66 -20.03 7.07
N LEU A 298 -5.79 -19.39 8.24
CA LEU A 298 -5.84 -17.92 8.37
C LEU A 298 -4.54 -17.24 7.90
N GLU A 299 -3.38 -17.79 8.21
CA GLU A 299 -2.08 -17.27 7.74
C GLU A 299 -1.98 -17.28 6.21
N THR A 300 -2.57 -18.29 5.55
CA THR A 300 -2.52 -18.39 4.09
C THR A 300 -3.55 -17.52 3.34
N THR A 301 -4.67 -17.17 3.98
CA THR A 301 -5.78 -16.42 3.36
C THR A 301 -5.77 -14.93 3.70
N THR A 302 -5.28 -14.55 4.87
CA THR A 302 -5.26 -13.15 5.33
C THR A 302 -4.49 -12.20 4.39
N PRO A 303 -3.28 -12.55 3.90
CA PRO A 303 -2.57 -11.72 2.92
C PRO A 303 -3.34 -11.58 1.59
N GLN A 304 -4.11 -12.60 1.21
CA GLN A 304 -4.88 -12.59 -0.04
C GLN A 304 -6.06 -11.64 0.05
N ALA A 305 -6.80 -11.65 1.18
CA ALA A 305 -7.87 -10.69 1.43
C ALA A 305 -7.38 -9.24 1.39
N LEU A 306 -6.17 -8.97 1.91
CA LEU A 306 -5.55 -7.64 1.83
C LEU A 306 -5.11 -7.28 0.40
N ILE A 307 -4.51 -8.21 -0.35
CA ILE A 307 -4.07 -7.91 -1.72
C ILE A 307 -5.27 -7.74 -2.66
N TYR A 308 -6.22 -8.67 -2.66
CA TYR A 308 -7.34 -8.64 -3.60
C TYR A 308 -8.48 -7.74 -3.12
N GLY A 309 -8.87 -7.86 -1.85
CA GLY A 309 -9.97 -7.07 -1.29
C GLY A 309 -9.61 -5.60 -1.09
N TRP A 310 -8.35 -5.31 -0.73
CA TRP A 310 -7.93 -3.93 -0.49
C TRP A 310 -7.08 -3.36 -1.64
N VAL A 311 -5.89 -3.88 -1.90
CA VAL A 311 -4.94 -3.25 -2.85
C VAL A 311 -5.46 -3.25 -4.29
N LEU A 312 -6.01 -4.38 -4.75
CA LEU A 312 -6.52 -4.50 -6.11
C LEU A 312 -7.77 -3.64 -6.33
N GLN A 313 -8.64 -3.49 -5.32
CA GLN A 313 -9.77 -2.57 -5.38
C GLN A 313 -9.33 -1.11 -5.53
N VAL A 314 -8.33 -0.68 -4.73
CA VAL A 314 -7.70 0.63 -4.92
C VAL A 314 -7.14 0.73 -6.35
N GLY A 315 -6.49 -0.32 -6.84
CA GLY A 315 -5.94 -0.40 -8.20
C GLY A 315 -6.99 -0.16 -9.29
N PHE A 316 -8.15 -0.84 -9.22
CA PHE A 316 -9.23 -0.68 -10.20
C PHE A 316 -9.76 0.75 -10.30
N ALA A 317 -9.79 1.47 -9.18
CA ALA A 317 -10.24 2.85 -9.16
C ALA A 317 -9.13 3.84 -9.56
N VAL A 318 -7.94 3.69 -8.97
CA VAL A 318 -6.87 4.69 -9.06
C VAL A 318 -6.03 4.55 -10.33
N VAL A 319 -5.72 3.34 -10.81
CA VAL A 319 -4.85 3.18 -11.99
C VAL A 319 -5.48 3.79 -13.24
N PRO A 320 -6.76 3.54 -13.59
CA PRO A 320 -7.38 4.18 -14.75
C PRO A 320 -7.50 5.70 -14.58
N TYR A 321 -7.82 6.17 -13.38
CA TYR A 321 -7.87 7.60 -13.06
C TYR A 321 -6.52 8.29 -13.33
N LEU A 322 -5.42 7.71 -12.85
CA LEU A 322 -4.08 8.24 -13.08
C LEU A 322 -3.69 8.13 -14.55
N PHE A 323 -4.06 7.05 -15.22
CA PHE A 323 -3.79 6.87 -16.64
C PHE A 323 -4.45 7.99 -17.47
N GLN A 324 -5.75 8.21 -17.29
CA GLN A 324 -6.49 9.28 -17.95
C GLN A 324 -5.90 10.66 -17.66
N ARG A 325 -5.61 10.93 -16.38
CA ARG A 325 -5.12 12.24 -15.96
C ARG A 325 -3.72 12.58 -16.48
N TYR A 326 -2.83 11.60 -16.60
CA TYR A 326 -1.41 11.86 -16.90
C TYR A 326 -0.95 11.46 -18.31
N PHE A 327 -1.69 10.57 -18.99
CA PHE A 327 -1.39 10.19 -20.38
C PHE A 327 -2.32 10.86 -21.39
N PHE A 328 -3.55 11.18 -21.01
CA PHE A 328 -4.52 11.87 -21.86
C PHE A 328 -4.81 13.30 -21.41
N ASP A 329 -4.09 13.80 -20.39
CA ASP A 329 -4.24 15.15 -19.82
C ASP A 329 -5.70 15.50 -19.43
N GLU A 330 -6.50 14.50 -19.04
CA GLU A 330 -7.90 14.69 -18.71
C GLU A 330 -8.06 15.21 -17.27
N GLU A 331 -8.25 16.53 -17.14
CA GLU A 331 -8.36 17.20 -15.83
C GLU A 331 -9.56 16.77 -15.00
N GLN A 332 -10.62 16.25 -15.63
CA GLN A 332 -11.83 15.78 -14.97
C GLN A 332 -11.98 14.25 -14.98
N ALA A 333 -10.87 13.51 -15.15
CA ALA A 333 -10.86 12.06 -15.15
C ALA A 333 -11.65 11.49 -13.95
N PRO A 334 -12.68 10.65 -14.17
CA PRO A 334 -13.39 9.98 -13.09
C PRO A 334 -12.52 8.87 -12.48
N LEU A 335 -12.95 8.36 -11.33
CA LEU A 335 -12.43 7.09 -10.84
C LEU A 335 -12.74 5.96 -11.81
N GLY A 336 -11.79 5.03 -11.94
CA GLY A 336 -11.92 3.84 -12.76
C GLY A 336 -12.82 2.74 -12.16
N GLY A 337 -12.88 1.61 -12.87
CA GLY A 337 -13.63 0.43 -12.47
C GLY A 337 -15.07 0.40 -12.98
N THR A 338 -15.67 -0.78 -12.94
CA THR A 338 -17.07 -1.01 -13.32
C THR A 338 -17.79 -1.77 -12.21
N TRP A 339 -19.12 -1.78 -12.21
CA TRP A 339 -19.88 -2.61 -11.26
C TRP A 339 -19.60 -4.10 -11.43
N LEU A 340 -19.26 -4.54 -12.66
CA LEU A 340 -18.81 -5.90 -12.92
C LEU A 340 -17.46 -6.17 -12.23
N SER A 341 -16.45 -5.30 -12.41
CA SER A 341 -15.16 -5.49 -11.73
C SER A 341 -15.30 -5.41 -10.21
N PHE A 342 -16.22 -4.58 -9.71
CA PHE A 342 -16.56 -4.50 -8.29
C PHE A 342 -17.16 -5.80 -7.77
N GLY A 343 -18.14 -6.38 -8.47
CA GLY A 343 -18.72 -7.67 -8.10
C GLY A 343 -17.68 -8.79 -8.11
N LEU A 344 -16.91 -8.90 -9.19
CA LEU A 344 -15.93 -9.98 -9.37
C LEU A 344 -14.79 -9.93 -8.35
N VAL A 345 -14.25 -8.76 -8.05
CA VAL A 345 -13.14 -8.65 -7.08
C VAL A 345 -13.59 -8.98 -5.66
N ASN A 346 -14.82 -8.59 -5.27
CA ASN A 346 -15.35 -8.93 -3.95
C ASN A 346 -15.68 -10.41 -3.85
N LEU A 347 -16.29 -11.01 -4.87
CA LEU A 347 -16.54 -12.46 -4.92
C LEU A 347 -15.24 -13.26 -4.86
N GLY A 348 -14.25 -12.89 -5.69
CA GLY A 348 -12.94 -13.53 -5.72
C GLY A 348 -12.08 -13.26 -4.48
N SER A 349 -12.43 -12.30 -3.62
CA SER A 349 -11.75 -12.09 -2.34
C SER A 349 -12.36 -12.93 -1.20
N ILE A 350 -13.56 -13.48 -1.40
CA ILE A 350 -14.25 -14.37 -0.45
C ILE A 350 -13.95 -15.84 -0.75
N MET A 351 -13.80 -16.18 -2.04
CA MET A 351 -13.38 -17.51 -2.53
C MET A 351 -11.88 -17.70 -2.33
#